data_AF-A0A523AKG7-F1
#
_entry.id   AF-A0A523AKG7-F1
#
_cell.length_a   1.000
_cell.length_b   1.000
_cell.length_c   1.000
_cell.angle_alpha   90.00
_cell.angle_beta   90.00
_cell.angle_gamma   90.00
#
_symmetry.space_group_name_H-M   'P 1'
#
loop_
_entity.id
_entity.type
_entity.pdbx_description
1 polymer ?
#
loop_
_entity_poly.entity_id
_entity_poly.type
_entity_poly.pdbx_seq_one_letter_code
_entity_poly.pdbx_strand_id
1 'polypeptide(L)' 'MPEKLYTTGEVAKIFGVSYVTVKKWAYSGKIKYIKTPGGKYRYPESEVAIYARVRQKQRLIELRARGYKPEWGTGK' A
#
# COMPACT_ATOMS: atom_id res chain seq x y z
N MET A 1 2.51 8.93 21.40
CA MET A 1 2.45 7.46 21.28
C MET A 1 3.42 7.03 20.19
N PRO A 2 4.18 5.93 20.35
CA PRO A 2 5.05 5.43 19.29
C PRO A 2 4.21 4.97 18.08
N GLU A 3 4.74 5.16 16.87
CA GLU A 3 4.05 4.75 15.64
C GLU A 3 3.90 3.22 15.57
N LYS A 4 2.73 2.75 15.13
CA LYS A 4 2.48 1.33 14.94
C LYS A 4 3.29 0.78 13.77
N LEU A 5 3.94 -0.37 13.98
CA LEU A 5 4.78 -1.04 12.99
C LEU A 5 4.19 -2.39 12.57
N TYR A 6 3.84 -2.51 11.31
CA TYR A 6 3.36 -3.74 10.73
C TYR A 6 4.51 -4.65 10.30
N THR A 7 4.34 -5.97 10.46
CA THR A 7 5.18 -6.96 9.79
C THR A 7 4.82 -7.07 8.32
N THR A 8 5.72 -7.65 7.51
CA THR A 8 5.42 -7.95 6.10
C THR A 8 4.15 -8.80 5.94
N GLY A 9 3.88 -9.73 6.86
CA GLY A 9 2.69 -10.57 6.82
C GLY A 9 1.40 -9.80 7.11
N GLU A 10 1.43 -8.84 8.04
CA GLU A 10 0.27 -7.98 8.29
C GLU A 10 0.01 -7.04 7.12
N VAL A 11 1.04 -6.44 6.53
CA VAL A 11 0.91 -5.64 5.31
C VAL A 11 0.32 -6.48 4.18
N ALA A 12 0.78 -7.73 4.01
CA ALA A 12 0.24 -8.64 3.01
C ALA A 12 -1.27 -8.88 3.20
N LYS A 13 -1.71 -9.08 4.44
CA LYS A 13 -3.13 -9.23 4.79
C LYS A 13 -3.93 -7.96 4.51
N ILE A 14 -3.42 -6.79 4.91
CA ILE A 14 -4.06 -5.48 4.69
C ILE A 14 -4.32 -5.25 3.19
N PHE A 15 -3.34 -5.59 2.36
CA PHE A 15 -3.44 -5.36 0.91
C PHE A 15 -4.03 -6.54 0.12
N GLY A 16 -4.34 -7.66 0.77
CA GLY A 16 -4.81 -8.88 0.09
C GLY A 16 -3.81 -9.41 -0.95
N VAL A 17 -2.52 -9.31 -0.68
CA VAL A 17 -1.44 -9.76 -1.59
C VAL A 17 -0.55 -10.80 -0.94
N SER A 18 0.31 -11.44 -1.72
CA SER A 18 1.33 -12.36 -1.18
C SER A 18 2.40 -11.62 -0.37
N TYR A 19 2.99 -12.32 0.61
CA TYR A 19 4.17 -11.84 1.35
C TYR A 19 5.33 -11.43 0.42
N VAL A 20 5.55 -12.20 -0.66
CA VAL A 20 6.59 -11.93 -1.65
C VAL A 20 6.33 -10.62 -2.38
N THR A 21 5.06 -10.30 -2.68
CA THR A 21 4.67 -9.04 -3.31
C THR A 21 5.03 -7.85 -2.43
N VAL A 22 4.78 -7.92 -1.12
CA VAL A 22 5.16 -6.87 -0.18
C VAL A 22 6.69 -6.69 -0.12
N LYS A 23 7.45 -7.80 -0.07
CA LYS A 23 8.91 -7.73 -0.16
C LYS A 23 9.38 -7.06 -1.44
N LYS A 24 8.77 -7.39 -2.60
CA LYS A 24 9.10 -6.74 -3.88
C LYS A 24 8.86 -5.23 -3.83
N TRP A 25 7.77 -4.77 -3.21
CA TRP A 25 7.54 -3.33 -3.01
C TRP A 25 8.60 -2.67 -2.13
N ALA A 26 8.99 -3.34 -1.05
CA ALA A 26 10.04 -2.85 -0.16
C ALA A 26 11.39 -2.75 -0.88
N TYR A 27 11.78 -3.78 -1.63
CA TYR A 27 13.01 -3.79 -2.43
C TYR A 27 13.01 -2.74 -3.54
N SER A 28 11.85 -2.49 -4.17
CA SER A 28 11.71 -1.47 -5.19
C SER A 28 11.52 -0.05 -4.64
N GLY A 29 11.57 0.14 -3.31
CA GLY A 29 11.36 1.44 -2.67
C GLY A 29 9.93 1.99 -2.75
N LYS A 30 8.95 1.16 -3.12
CA LYS A 30 7.54 1.57 -3.26
C LYS A 30 6.87 1.82 -1.92
N ILE A 31 7.31 1.11 -0.88
CA ILE A 31 6.87 1.30 0.50
C ILE A 31 8.11 1.31 1.38
N LYS A 32 8.25 2.32 2.24
CA LYS A 32 9.38 2.40 3.16
C LYS A 32 9.23 1.37 4.28
N TYR A 33 10.37 0.93 4.81
CA TYR A 33 10.44 -0.04 5.88
C TYR A 33 11.66 0.21 6.75
N ILE A 34 11.60 -0.29 7.97
CA ILE A 34 12.68 -0.31 8.95
C ILE A 34 13.15 -1.75 9.08
N LYS A 35 14.47 -1.97 9.07
CA LYS A 35 15.05 -3.27 9.43
C LYS A 35 15.29 -3.30 10.92
N THR A 36 14.72 -4.31 11.58
CA THR A 36 15.12 -4.66 12.94
C THR A 36 16.55 -5.21 12.94
N PRO A 37 17.29 -5.17 14.07
CA PRO A 37 18.62 -5.79 14.18
C PRO A 37 18.66 -7.26 13.74
N GLY A 38 17.57 -8.02 13.99
CA GLY A 38 17.42 -9.41 13.54
C GLY A 38 16.98 -9.58 12.08
N GLY A 39 17.07 -8.54 11.24
CA GLY A 39 16.80 -8.61 9.80
C GLY A 39 15.33 -8.64 9.39
N LYS A 40 14.38 -8.62 10.34
CA LYS A 40 12.93 -8.55 10.04
C LYS A 40 12.52 -7.14 9.61
N TYR A 41 11.51 -7.07 8.74
CA TYR A 41 11.02 -5.83 8.15
C TYR A 41 9.83 -5.33 8.97
N ARG A 42 9.81 -4.02 9.19
CA ARG A 42 8.74 -3.30 9.88
C ARG A 42 8.28 -2.12 9.04
N TYR A 43 6.99 -2.01 8.82
CA TYR A 43 6.39 -0.96 7.98
C TYR A 43 5.64 0.02 8.89
N PRO A 44 6.04 1.30 8.90
CA PRO A 44 5.31 2.32 9.62
C PRO A 44 3.87 2.43 9.12
N GLU A 45 2.92 2.59 10.04
CA GLU A 45 1.50 2.74 9.70
C GLU A 45 1.24 3.89 8.73
N SER A 46 1.95 5.01 8.90
CA SER A 46 1.86 6.17 8.01
C SER A 46 2.20 5.81 6.57
N GLU A 47 3.29 5.06 6.37
CA GLU A 47 3.77 4.62 5.05
C GLU A 47 2.81 3.59 4.43
N VAL A 48 2.26 2.67 5.23
CA VAL A 48 1.22 1.72 4.77
C VAL A 48 -0.02 2.48 4.28
N ALA A 49 -0.48 3.49 5.02
CA ALA A 49 -1.63 4.31 4.66
C ALA A 49 -1.38 5.15 3.40
N ILE A 50 -0.20 5.76 3.27
CA ILE A 50 0.21 6.51 2.07
C ILE A 50 0.22 5.58 0.85
N TYR A 51 0.83 4.40 0.98
CA TYR A 51 0.91 3.46 -0.13
C TYR A 51 -0.48 2.98 -0.59
N ALA A 52 -1.41 2.75 0.34
CA ALA A 52 -2.79 2.42 0.02
C ALA A 52 -3.49 3.52 -0.78
N ARG A 53 -3.34 4.79 -0.37
CA ARG A 53 -3.89 5.94 -1.09
C ARG A 53 -3.32 6.08 -2.49
N VAL A 54 -2.00 5.96 -2.64
CA VAL A 54 -1.32 6.01 -3.96
C VAL A 54 -1.84 4.91 -4.87
N ARG A 55 -1.95 3.68 -4.36
CA ARG A 55 -2.44 2.55 -5.14
C ARG A 55 -3.91 2.69 -5.55
N GLN A 56 -4.77 3.21 -4.68
CA GLN A 56 -6.17 3.54 -5.01
C GLN A 56 -6.24 4.60 -6.11
N LYS A 57 -5.47 5.68 -5.99
CA LYS A 57 -5.40 6.74 -7.01
C LYS A 57 -4.95 6.19 -8.36
N GLN A 58 -3.93 5.34 -8.38
CA GLN A 58 -3.44 4.70 -9.60
C GLN A 58 -4.52 3.85 -10.26
N ARG A 59 -5.23 3.01 -9.48
CA ARG A 59 -6.34 2.20 -9.99
C ARG A 59 -7.46 3.06 -10.58
N LEU A 60 -7.79 4.19 -9.96
CA LEU A 60 -8.80 5.12 -10.49
C LEU A 60 -8.35 5.76 -11.82
N ILE A 61 -7.08 6.12 -11.95
CA ILE A 61 -6.51 6.65 -13.20
C ILE A 61 -6.62 5.59 -14.31
N GLU A 62 -6.25 4.34 -14.02
CA GLU A 62 -6.35 3.22 -14.96
C GLU A 62 -7.79 2.95 -15.40
N LEU A 63 -8.73 2.97 -14.45
CA LEU A 63 -10.16 2.81 -14.76
C LEU A 63 -10.66 3.93 -15.66
N ARG A 64 -10.33 5.19 -15.36
CA ARG A 64 -10.69 6.34 -16.20
C ARG A 64 -10.09 6.25 -17.59
N ALA A 65 -8.83 5.84 -17.71
CA ALA A 65 -8.18 5.60 -19.01
C ALA A 65 -8.89 4.51 -19.82
N ARG A 66 -9.50 3.52 -19.13
CA ARG A 66 -10.33 2.47 -19.74
C ARG A 66 -11.78 2.93 -20.05
N GLY A 67 -12.11 4.19 -19.84
CA GLY A 67 -13.44 4.74 -20.08
C GLY A 67 -14.45 4.53 -18.95
N TYR A 68 -14.02 4.04 -17.78
CA TYR A 68 -14.90 3.94 -16.61
C TYR A 68 -15.30 5.34 -16.12
N LYS A 69 -16.61 5.60 -16.05
CA LYS A 69 -17.21 6.78 -15.43
C LYS A 69 -17.90 6.34 -14.15
N PRO A 70 -17.41 6.74 -12.95
CA PRO A 70 -18.09 6.39 -11.70
C PRO A 70 -19.45 7.10 -11.62
N GLU A 71 -20.50 6.38 -11.24
CA GLU A 71 -21.86 6.92 -11.10
C GLU A 71 -22.02 8.05 -10.06
N TRP A 72 -21.04 8.22 -9.15
CA TRP A 72 -21.02 9.27 -8.12
C TRP A 72 -20.69 10.68 -8.64
N GLY A 73 -20.58 10.87 -9.96
CA GLY A 73 -20.16 12.12 -10.60
C GLY A 73 -21.24 12.90 -11.37
N THR A 74 -22.48 12.42 -11.39
CA THR A 74 -23.60 13.13 -12.05
C THR A 74 -24.80 13.20 -11.10
N GLY A 75 -24.65 13.97 -10.04
CA GLY A 75 -25.77 14.61 -9.34
C GLY A 75 -25.62 16.11 -9.55
N LYS A 76 -26.71 16.75 -9.99
CA LYS A 76 -26.84 18.18 -10.36
C LYS A 76 -25.95 19.16 -9.61
#